data_AF-A0AAQ5XFL7-F1
#
_entry.id   AF-A0AAQ5XFL7-F1
#
_cell.length_a   1.000
_cell.length_b   1.000
_cell.length_c   1.000
_cell.angle_alpha   90.00
_cell.angle_beta   90.00
_cell.angle_gamma   90.00
#
_symmetry.space_group_name_H-M   'P 1'
#
loop_
_entity.id
_entity.type
_entity.pdbx_description
1 polymer ?
#
loop_
_entity_poly.entity_id
_entity_poly.type
_entity_poly.pdbx_seq_one_letter_code
_entity_poly.pdbx_strand_id
1 'polypeptide(L)'
;MVESVAGLSHRPPRPLFSPTTLIIGDSIVRNIRFFNATTRCFPGATAAGLLDKLPELLQSIPSSVCRVIIHIGTNDTTRRQSELMKQDFMDLFRLMESCGKSVFISGPIPTLSHGAERFSRLLSLSTWLQHTCTHEHQHGRAERA
;
A
#
# COMPACT_ATOMS: atom_id res chain seq x y z
N MET A 1 -19.12 -16.60 43.57
CA MET A 1 -18.52 -15.33 43.09
C MET A 1 -17.37 -15.70 42.17
N VAL A 2 -17.57 -15.65 40.86
CA VAL A 2 -16.48 -15.66 39.88
C VAL A 2 -16.84 -14.59 38.84
N GLU A 3 -16.19 -13.44 38.94
CA GLU A 3 -16.34 -12.35 37.98
C GLU A 3 -15.60 -12.70 36.69
N SER A 4 -16.35 -12.80 35.60
CA SER A 4 -15.83 -12.98 34.24
C SER A 4 -15.36 -11.62 33.74
N VAL A 5 -14.04 -11.42 33.63
CA VAL A 5 -13.47 -10.18 33.08
C VAL A 5 -13.75 -10.09 31.59
N ALA A 6 -14.51 -9.07 31.24
CA ALA A 6 -14.96 -8.73 29.89
C ALA A 6 -13.80 -8.58 28.89
N GLY A 7 -14.08 -8.99 27.65
CA GLY A 7 -13.18 -8.81 26.50
C GLY A 7 -12.82 -7.34 26.28
N LEU A 8 -11.57 -7.00 26.57
CA LEU A 8 -10.97 -5.75 26.14
C LEU A 8 -10.68 -5.84 24.64
N SER A 9 -11.62 -5.34 23.83
CA SER A 9 -11.38 -5.02 22.43
C SER A 9 -10.16 -4.11 22.38
N HIS A 10 -9.04 -4.62 21.86
CA HIS A 10 -7.77 -3.91 21.72
C HIS A 10 -7.92 -2.83 20.62
N ARG A 11 -8.63 -1.76 20.96
CA ARG A 11 -8.78 -0.58 20.11
C ARG A 11 -7.37 0.01 19.92
N PRO A 12 -6.91 0.25 18.70
CA PRO A 12 -5.58 0.83 18.50
C PRO A 12 -5.50 2.16 19.25
N PRO A 13 -4.36 2.46 19.92
CA PRO A 13 -4.20 3.70 20.65
C PRO A 13 -4.49 4.89 19.73
N ARG A 14 -5.28 5.85 20.23
CA ARG A 14 -5.58 7.07 19.48
C ARG A 14 -4.26 7.81 19.26
N PRO A 15 -3.94 8.24 18.03
CA PRO A 15 -2.71 8.96 17.77
C PRO A 15 -2.69 10.26 18.58
N LEU A 16 -1.56 10.56 19.21
CA LEU A 16 -1.35 11.78 20.02
C LEU A 16 -1.43 13.05 19.16
N PHE A 17 -1.35 12.91 17.84
CA PHE A 17 -1.40 13.99 16.85
C PHE A 17 -2.34 13.60 15.70
N SER A 18 -2.90 14.60 15.03
CA SER A 18 -3.67 14.36 13.79
C SER A 18 -2.79 13.62 12.77
N PRO A 19 -3.27 12.51 12.18
CA PRO A 19 -2.47 11.73 11.26
C PRO A 19 -2.18 12.53 10.00
N THR A 20 -0.92 12.56 9.59
CA THR A 20 -0.45 13.20 8.35
C THR A 20 -0.13 12.16 7.26
N THR A 21 0.05 10.90 7.67
CA THR A 21 0.38 9.79 6.80
C THR A 21 -0.67 8.69 6.89
N LEU A 22 -1.01 8.11 5.76
CA LEU A 22 -1.84 6.91 5.64
C LEU A 22 -0.96 5.78 5.10
N ILE A 23 -0.94 4.65 5.81
CA ILE A 23 -0.22 3.44 5.39
C ILE A 23 -1.26 2.41 5.00
N ILE A 24 -1.20 1.92 3.77
CA ILE A 24 -2.13 0.93 3.23
C ILE A 24 -1.32 -0.26 2.75
N GLY A 25 -1.80 -1.47 2.97
CA GLY A 25 -1.13 -2.64 2.42
C GLY A 25 -1.70 -3.94 2.88
N ASP A 26 -0.99 -5.01 2.54
CA ASP A 26 -1.36 -6.36 2.92
C ASP A 26 -1.03 -6.67 4.39
N SER A 27 -0.93 -7.97 4.73
CA SER A 27 -0.59 -8.39 6.09
C SER A 27 0.74 -7.84 6.62
N ILE A 28 1.66 -7.41 5.75
CA ILE A 28 2.96 -6.85 6.14
C ILE A 28 2.77 -5.55 6.94
N VAL A 29 1.78 -4.72 6.59
CA VAL A 29 1.58 -3.43 7.28
C VAL A 29 0.83 -3.55 8.61
N ARG A 30 0.28 -4.72 8.94
CA ARG A 30 -0.63 -4.93 10.10
C ARG A 30 -0.11 -4.36 11.42
N ASN A 31 1.21 -4.45 11.63
CA ASN A 31 1.85 -4.06 12.88
C ASN A 31 2.65 -2.76 12.77
N ILE A 32 2.52 -2.02 11.67
CA ILE A 32 3.15 -0.72 11.53
C ILE A 32 2.37 0.30 12.36
N ARG A 33 3.00 0.77 13.44
CA ARG A 33 2.48 1.83 14.31
C ARG A 33 3.45 3.00 14.28
N PHE A 34 2.96 4.17 13.93
CA PHE A 34 3.74 5.40 13.92
C PHE A 34 2.86 6.56 14.39
N PHE A 35 3.43 7.48 15.17
CA PHE A 35 2.66 8.43 15.99
C PHE A 35 1.80 9.42 15.18
N ASN A 36 2.13 9.66 13.91
CA ASN A 36 1.38 10.53 13.00
C ASN A 36 0.85 9.77 11.76
N ALA A 37 0.76 8.45 11.84
CA ALA A 37 0.26 7.62 10.76
C ALA A 37 -1.00 6.84 11.15
N THR A 38 -1.93 6.71 10.21
CA THR A 38 -3.03 5.75 10.30
C THR A 38 -2.73 4.58 9.38
N THR A 39 -2.86 3.35 9.89
CA THR A 39 -2.60 2.13 9.12
C THR A 39 -3.91 1.42 8.76
N ARG A 40 -4.06 1.05 7.49
CA ARG A 40 -5.19 0.29 6.94
C ARG A 40 -4.66 -1.00 6.31
N CYS A 41 -4.80 -2.10 7.05
CA CYS A 41 -4.33 -3.42 6.64
C CYS A 41 -5.45 -4.21 5.98
N PHE A 42 -5.19 -4.73 4.79
CA PHE A 42 -6.06 -5.60 4.01
C PHE A 42 -5.33 -6.93 3.74
N PRO A 43 -5.44 -7.91 4.64
CA PRO A 43 -4.71 -9.17 4.49
C PRO A 43 -5.01 -9.85 3.14
N GLY A 44 -3.95 -10.26 2.42
CA GLY A 44 -4.08 -10.85 1.09
C GLY A 44 -4.38 -9.87 -0.04
N ALA A 45 -4.32 -8.55 0.21
CA ALA A 45 -4.58 -7.55 -0.83
C ALA A 45 -3.64 -7.70 -2.03
N THR A 46 -4.25 -7.60 -3.20
CA THR A 46 -3.63 -7.45 -4.51
C THR A 46 -3.83 -6.01 -5.00
N ALA A 47 -3.17 -5.60 -6.09
CA ALA A 47 -3.38 -4.29 -6.72
C ALA A 47 -4.84 -4.08 -7.13
N ALA A 48 -5.45 -5.05 -7.81
CA ALA A 48 -6.87 -5.02 -8.16
C ALA A 48 -7.78 -4.90 -6.93
N GLY A 49 -7.56 -5.74 -5.91
CA GLY A 49 -8.40 -5.72 -4.71
C GLY A 49 -8.25 -4.44 -3.88
N LEU A 50 -7.11 -3.76 -4.00
CA LEU A 50 -6.92 -2.45 -3.42
C LEU A 50 -7.61 -1.36 -4.24
N LEU A 51 -7.51 -1.41 -5.57
CA LEU A 51 -8.14 -0.46 -6.50
C LEU A 51 -9.64 -0.31 -6.21
N ASP A 52 -10.34 -1.43 -5.97
CA ASP A 52 -11.76 -1.43 -5.64
C ASP A 52 -12.10 -0.72 -4.31
N LYS A 53 -11.19 -0.75 -3.35
CA LYS A 53 -11.40 -0.22 -1.98
C LYS A 53 -10.91 1.21 -1.81
N LEU A 54 -9.99 1.64 -2.67
CA LEU A 54 -9.26 2.88 -2.51
C LEU A 54 -10.15 4.14 -2.58
N PRO A 55 -11.15 4.24 -3.48
CA PRO A 55 -12.01 5.42 -3.56
C PRO A 55 -12.76 5.70 -2.25
N GLU A 56 -13.39 4.67 -1.68
CA GLU A 56 -14.11 4.77 -0.41
C GLU A 56 -13.15 5.12 0.74
N LEU A 57 -11.97 4.51 0.74
CA LEU A 57 -10.97 4.75 1.77
C LEU A 57 -10.42 6.18 1.73
N LEU A 58 -10.17 6.73 0.54
CA LEU A 58 -9.72 8.10 0.34
C LEU A 58 -10.77 9.15 0.74
N GLN A 59 -12.06 8.80 0.70
CA GLN A 59 -13.14 9.66 1.21
C GLN A 59 -13.23 9.62 2.74
N SER A 60 -12.88 8.49 3.35
CA SER A 60 -12.98 8.28 4.80
C SER A 60 -11.81 8.86 5.63
N ILE A 61 -10.74 9.32 4.97
CA ILE A 61 -9.50 9.72 5.65
C ILE A 61 -9.53 11.19 6.07
N PRO A 62 -8.90 11.55 7.21
CA PRO A 62 -8.81 12.94 7.64
C PRO A 62 -8.13 13.84 6.61
N SER A 63 -8.59 15.09 6.49
CA SER A 63 -7.99 16.09 5.59
C SER A 63 -6.53 16.42 5.91
N SER A 64 -6.09 16.17 7.16
CA SER A 64 -4.70 16.32 7.59
C SER A 64 -3.73 15.34 6.91
N VAL A 65 -4.23 14.26 6.33
CA VAL A 65 -3.41 13.28 5.62
C VAL A 65 -2.97 13.84 4.27
N CYS A 66 -1.69 14.15 4.14
CA CYS A 66 -1.06 14.62 2.91
C CYS A 66 -0.18 13.55 2.24
N ARG A 67 0.12 12.45 2.95
CA ARG A 67 1.00 11.38 2.48
C ARG A 67 0.31 10.03 2.50
N VAL A 68 0.44 9.25 1.43
CA VAL A 68 -0.05 7.88 1.35
C VAL A 68 1.12 6.94 1.03
N ILE A 69 1.28 5.89 1.81
CA ILE A 69 2.26 4.83 1.61
C ILE A 69 1.49 3.54 1.30
N ILE A 70 1.74 2.93 0.15
CA ILE A 70 1.11 1.68 -0.27
C ILE A 70 2.15 0.56 -0.28
N HIS A 71 1.83 -0.56 0.36
CA HIS A 71 2.67 -1.76 0.38
C HIS A 71 1.86 -2.99 -0.07
N ILE A 72 2.04 -3.37 -1.32
CA ILE A 72 1.36 -4.51 -1.97
C ILE A 72 2.30 -5.15 -3.01
N GLY A 73 1.86 -6.22 -3.67
CA GLY A 73 2.60 -6.87 -4.75
C GLY A 73 3.02 -8.29 -4.44
N THR A 74 3.23 -8.65 -3.16
CA THR A 74 3.64 -10.01 -2.79
C THR A 74 2.55 -11.02 -3.13
N ASN A 75 1.28 -10.71 -2.82
CA ASN A 75 0.14 -11.58 -3.13
C ASN A 75 -0.13 -11.64 -4.64
N ASP A 76 0.16 -10.57 -5.38
CA ASP A 76 0.03 -10.50 -6.83
C ASP A 76 0.98 -11.47 -7.56
N THR A 77 2.17 -11.74 -6.99
CA THR A 77 3.10 -12.74 -7.52
C THR A 77 2.57 -14.17 -7.49
N THR A 78 1.46 -14.46 -6.81
CA THR A 78 0.86 -15.80 -6.87
C THR A 78 0.10 -16.05 -8.18
N ARG A 79 -0.41 -14.99 -8.82
CA ARG A 79 -1.15 -15.07 -10.09
C ARG A 79 -0.16 -15.10 -11.26
N ARG A 80 -0.18 -16.12 -12.12
CA ARG A 80 0.75 -16.27 -13.27
C ARG A 80 0.45 -15.33 -14.45
N GLN A 81 -0.05 -14.13 -14.19
CA GLN A 81 -0.49 -13.19 -15.24
C GLN A 81 0.19 -11.83 -15.04
N SER A 82 1.40 -11.69 -15.59
CA SER A 82 2.24 -10.50 -15.42
C SER A 82 1.65 -9.24 -16.04
N GLU A 83 0.97 -9.35 -17.19
CA GLU A 83 0.44 -8.17 -17.90
C GLU A 83 -0.82 -7.60 -17.24
N LEU A 84 -1.74 -8.46 -16.80
CA LEU A 84 -2.91 -8.03 -16.01
C LEU A 84 -2.49 -7.37 -14.70
N MET A 85 -1.46 -7.94 -14.05
CA MET A 85 -0.90 -7.36 -12.84
C MET A 85 -0.31 -5.96 -13.08
N LYS A 86 0.43 -5.75 -14.16
CA LYS A 86 0.95 -4.41 -14.51
C LYS A 86 -0.18 -3.41 -14.75
N GLN A 87 -1.25 -3.83 -15.44
CA GLN A 87 -2.40 -2.97 -15.69
C GLN A 87 -3.07 -2.54 -14.37
N ASP A 88 -3.29 -3.47 -13.44
CA ASP A 88 -3.85 -3.17 -12.12
C ASP A 88 -3.00 -2.13 -11.36
N PHE A 89 -1.67 -2.23 -11.44
CA PHE A 89 -0.76 -1.24 -10.84
C PHE A 89 -0.82 0.12 -11.57
N MET A 90 -0.93 0.15 -12.89
CA MET A 90 -1.07 1.40 -13.65
C MET A 90 -2.38 2.12 -13.31
N ASP A 91 -3.47 1.39 -13.17
CA ASP A 91 -4.75 1.98 -12.79
C ASP A 91 -4.76 2.47 -11.34
N LEU A 92 -4.06 1.74 -10.45
CA LEU A 92 -3.78 2.20 -9.09
C LEU A 92 -2.99 3.53 -9.09
N PHE A 93 -1.95 3.65 -9.92
CA PHE A 93 -1.16 4.88 -10.01
C PHE A 93 -2.00 6.07 -10.48
N ARG A 94 -2.78 5.90 -11.56
CA ARG A 94 -3.66 6.95 -12.09
C ARG A 94 -4.67 7.44 -11.04
N LEU A 95 -5.29 6.51 -10.31
CA LEU A 95 -6.21 6.86 -9.24
C LEU A 95 -5.51 7.66 -8.14
N MET A 96 -4.28 7.29 -7.81
CA MET A 96 -3.48 7.95 -6.80
C MET A 96 -2.93 9.32 -7.26
N GLU A 97 -2.62 9.52 -8.53
CA GLU A 97 -2.27 10.84 -9.07
C GLU A 97 -3.42 11.83 -8.96
N SER A 98 -4.65 11.35 -9.18
CA SER A 98 -5.85 12.19 -9.11
C SER A 98 -6.22 12.64 -7.68
N CYS A 99 -5.65 12.01 -6.65
CA CYS A 99 -6.05 12.26 -5.25
C CYS A 99 -5.38 13.49 -4.61
N GLY A 100 -4.41 14.13 -5.29
CA GLY A 100 -3.75 15.35 -4.83
C GLY A 100 -2.87 15.16 -3.58
N LYS A 101 -2.47 13.93 -3.25
CA LYS A 101 -1.60 13.59 -2.11
C LYS A 101 -0.23 13.14 -2.59
N SER A 102 0.78 13.21 -1.74
CA SER A 102 2.09 12.61 -2.03
C SER A 102 2.04 11.11 -1.80
N VAL A 103 2.26 10.33 -2.86
CA VAL A 103 2.06 8.87 -2.85
C VAL A 103 3.40 8.16 -2.96
N PHE A 104 3.63 7.19 -2.09
CA PHE A 104 4.83 6.37 -2.02
C PHE A 104 4.44 4.91 -2.12
N ILE A 105 5.08 4.18 -3.02
CA ILE A 105 4.74 2.78 -3.28
C ILE A 105 5.95 1.94 -2.96
N SER A 106 5.82 1.15 -1.90
CA SER A 106 6.83 0.18 -1.52
C SER A 106 6.67 -1.05 -2.42
N GLY A 107 7.76 -1.44 -3.07
CA GLY A 107 7.81 -2.71 -3.78
C GLY A 107 7.55 -3.91 -2.86
N PRO A 108 7.16 -5.06 -3.44
CA PRO A 108 6.90 -6.29 -2.70
C PRO A 108 8.16 -6.78 -1.96
N ILE A 109 8.01 -7.22 -0.71
CA ILE A 109 9.12 -7.79 0.07
C ILE A 109 9.43 -9.19 -0.45
N PRO A 110 10.70 -9.52 -0.79
CA PRO A 110 11.10 -10.86 -1.17
C PRO A 110 10.74 -11.88 -0.10
N THR A 111 9.99 -12.91 -0.47
CA THR A 111 9.74 -14.05 0.43
C THR A 111 10.82 -15.10 0.19
N LEU A 112 11.62 -15.40 1.22
CA LEU A 112 12.75 -16.35 1.17
C LEU A 112 12.31 -17.82 1.01
N SER A 113 11.02 -18.13 1.08
CA SER A 113 10.50 -19.48 1.31
C SER A 113 9.89 -20.21 0.10
N HIS A 114 9.90 -19.64 -1.11
CA HIS A 114 9.06 -20.16 -2.21
C HIS A 114 9.77 -20.47 -3.53
N GLY A 115 11.09 -20.73 -3.48
CA GLY A 115 11.86 -21.19 -4.63
C GLY A 115 12.25 -20.09 -5.63
N ALA A 116 13.16 -20.44 -6.54
CA ALA A 116 13.79 -19.49 -7.48
C ALA A 116 12.78 -18.75 -8.40
N GLU A 117 11.65 -19.39 -8.72
CA GLU A 117 10.61 -18.81 -9.61
C GLU A 117 9.87 -17.63 -8.96
N ARG A 118 9.53 -17.70 -7.67
CA ARG A 118 8.88 -16.55 -7.00
C ARG A 118 9.87 -15.41 -6.77
N PHE A 119 11.12 -15.73 -6.46
CA PHE A 119 12.18 -14.75 -6.29
C PHE A 119 12.44 -13.98 -7.59
N SER A 120 12.55 -14.67 -8.74
CA SER A 120 12.77 -14.02 -10.03
C SER A 120 11.63 -13.07 -10.40
N ARG A 121 10.38 -13.49 -10.19
CA ARG A 121 9.20 -12.66 -10.46
C ARG A 121 9.12 -11.43 -9.56
N LEU A 122 9.47 -11.59 -8.29
CA LEU A 122 9.50 -10.48 -7.34
C LEU A 122 10.61 -9.48 -7.67
N LEU A 123 11.79 -9.97 -8.06
CA LEU A 123 12.88 -9.13 -8.54
C LEU A 123 12.47 -8.36 -9.80
N SER A 124 11.85 -9.02 -10.79
CA SER A 124 11.34 -8.35 -11.99
C SER A 124 10.32 -7.25 -11.67
N LEU A 125 9.42 -7.50 -10.72
CA LEU A 125 8.44 -6.49 -10.29
C LEU A 125 9.12 -5.31 -9.57
N SER A 126 10.05 -5.57 -8.66
CA SER A 126 10.80 -4.53 -7.96
C SER A 126 11.59 -3.64 -8.92
N THR A 127 12.28 -4.23 -9.90
CA THR A 127 13.05 -3.48 -10.90
C THR A 127 12.14 -2.62 -11.78
N TRP A 128 11.00 -3.17 -12.21
CA TRP A 128 10.03 -2.43 -13.01
C TRP A 128 9.45 -1.24 -12.24
N LEU A 129 9.06 -1.44 -10.97
CA LEU A 129 8.55 -0.36 -10.12
C LEU A 129 9.55 0.77 -9.95
N GLN A 130 10.83 0.44 -9.74
CA GLN A 130 11.89 1.46 -9.63
C GLN A 130 12.01 2.28 -10.91
N HIS A 131 12.06 1.62 -12.08
CA HIS A 131 12.19 2.30 -13.38
C HIS A 131 10.98 3.21 -13.66
N THR A 132 9.76 2.71 -13.50
CA THR A 132 8.54 3.48 -13.75
C THR A 132 8.44 4.68 -12.80
N CYS A 133 8.67 4.49 -11.50
CA CYS A 133 8.64 5.60 -10.55
C CYS A 133 9.70 6.67 -10.84
N THR A 134 10.88 6.30 -11.35
CA THR A 134 11.89 7.29 -11.78
C THR A 134 11.52 8.01 -13.07
N HIS A 135 10.85 7.33 -14.01
CA HIS A 135 10.44 7.91 -15.28
C HIS A 135 9.31 8.95 -15.09
N GLU A 136 8.28 8.60 -14.31
CA GLU A 136 7.17 9.51 -14.01
C GLU A 136 7.62 10.76 -13.22
N HIS A 137 8.62 10.60 -12.34
CA HIS A 137 9.22 11.73 -11.62
C HIS A 137 9.99 12.71 -12.53
N GLN A 138 10.55 12.25 -13.64
CA GLN A 138 11.27 13.11 -14.60
C GLN A 138 10.30 13.82 -15.55
N HIS A 139 9.21 13.16 -15.95
CA HIS A 139 8.19 13.75 -16.83
C HIS A 139 7.42 14.89 -16.15
N GLY A 140 7.00 14.72 -14.88
CA GLY A 140 6.31 15.77 -14.12
C GLY A 140 7.17 16.99 -13.77
N ARG A 141 8.50 16.93 -13.98
CA ARG A 141 9.42 18.07 -13.80
C ARG A 141 9.62 18.87 -15.09
N ALA A 142 9.41 18.24 -16.26
CA ALA A 142 9.54 18.89 -17.57
C ALA A 142 8.31 19.74 -17.95
N GLU A 143 7.11 19.38 -17.46
CA GLU A 143 5.88 20.15 -17.71
C GLU A 143 5.69 21.38 -16.80
N ARG A 144 6.66 21.64 -15.89
CA ARG A 144 6.65 22.82 -14.99
C ARG A 144 7.83 23.77 -15.22
N ALA A 145 8.54 23.62 -16.34
CA ALA A 145 9.64 24.50 -16.76
C ALA A 145 9.19 25.44 -17.89
#